data_AF-A0AA35ZGF5-F1
#
_entry.id   AF-A0AA35ZGF5-F1
#
_cell.length_a   1.000
_cell.length_b   1.000
_cell.length_c   1.000
_cell.angle_alpha   90.00
_cell.angle_beta   90.00
_cell.angle_gamma   90.00
#
_symmetry.space_group_name_H-M   'P 1'
#
loop_
_entity.id
_entity.type
_entity.pdbx_description
1 polymer ?
#
loop_
_entity_poly.entity_id
_entity_poly.type
_entity_poly.pdbx_seq_one_letter_code
_entity_poly.pdbx_strand_id
1 'polypeptide(L)'
;MLPLRPVYANLTPNESVLNLISNEMKEIRDGTKSNKISQPLVLDIEDFKGDFSFDALFGNLVNELLPSFQEEDADSLEANGNINGNDALPNGRSGQGQGQGQGQGQGQLTPLFPEVDALLSMFKNSCSQLVEIRKQVDGKLFNLKKDVSAQDSKHRKTLGELEKGVDGLFDSFARLDSRISSVGQTAAKIGDHLQSADSQRETASQTMELIKYLMEFNSSPGDLMELSPLFSDDSRVAEAASIAQKLRSFAEEDIGRQGVTMQSVPGNATASRGLEVAVGNLQEYCNELENRLLSRFDTASQKRELSTMAECAKILSQFNRGTSAMQHYVGLRPMFDVEVMNADTRLVLGDQDSLPSPSNVARALSSLYKEIIDTVRKEAATITAVFPSPNDVMSILVQRVMEDRVPKLLEKLLVKPSLVHPPPMGEGGLLLYLRMLAVGYEKTQELAKDLRSVGCGDLDIEGLTESLFIDHKDMYIEYEQASLRQLYKSKMEELLSESQLSGESTGSIGRSKGASISSSHQQISVTVVTDMEISGHAGSGSGSGSGAGEGVPGGSVQPEVVSR
;
A
#
# COMPACT_ATOMS: atom_id res chain seq x y z
N MET A 1 5.10 8.02 -18.36
CA MET A 1 5.61 6.76 -18.96
C MET A 1 4.42 5.88 -19.33
N LEU A 2 4.45 5.24 -20.50
CA LEU A 2 3.52 4.17 -20.92
C LEU A 2 4.34 3.13 -21.71
N PRO A 3 4.08 1.81 -21.56
CA PRO A 3 4.87 0.79 -22.22
C PRO A 3 4.43 0.56 -23.68
N LEU A 4 5.35 0.74 -24.63
CA LEU A 4 5.15 0.33 -26.02
C LEU A 4 5.22 -1.20 -26.13
N ARG A 5 4.18 -1.84 -26.65
CA ARG A 5 4.22 -3.25 -27.08
C ARG A 5 4.85 -3.35 -28.48
N PRO A 6 5.75 -4.31 -28.74
CA PRO A 6 6.20 -4.60 -30.09
C PRO A 6 5.09 -5.27 -30.91
N VAL A 7 4.88 -4.81 -32.14
CA VAL A 7 3.99 -5.46 -33.12
C VAL A 7 4.81 -6.48 -33.90
N TYR A 8 4.56 -7.76 -33.67
CA TYR A 8 5.12 -8.83 -34.51
C TYR A 8 4.33 -8.91 -35.83
N ALA A 9 5.00 -8.59 -36.95
CA ALA A 9 4.44 -8.76 -38.27
C ALA A 9 4.50 -10.24 -38.69
N ASN A 10 3.36 -10.93 -38.65
CA ASN A 10 3.23 -12.29 -39.18
C ASN A 10 3.26 -12.26 -40.72
N LEU A 11 4.45 -12.49 -41.29
CA LEU A 11 4.62 -12.82 -42.70
C LEU A 11 4.37 -14.33 -42.89
N THR A 12 3.14 -14.70 -43.23
CA THR A 12 2.81 -16.07 -43.64
C THR A 12 3.39 -16.36 -45.04
N PRO A 13 4.07 -17.50 -45.25
CA PRO A 13 4.43 -17.95 -46.59
C PRO A 13 3.16 -18.17 -47.43
N ASN A 14 3.17 -17.70 -48.68
CA ASN A 14 2.02 -17.80 -49.57
C ASN A 14 1.84 -19.25 -50.05
N GLU A 15 0.78 -19.94 -49.61
CA GLU A 15 0.49 -21.35 -49.93
C GLU A 15 0.53 -21.66 -51.43
N SER A 16 0.21 -20.67 -52.27
CA SER A 16 0.30 -20.75 -53.73
C SER A 16 1.67 -21.25 -54.22
N VAL A 17 2.76 -20.90 -53.52
CA VAL A 17 4.13 -21.30 -53.90
C VAL A 17 4.42 -22.75 -53.55
N LEU A 18 3.95 -23.23 -52.38
CA LEU A 18 4.13 -24.62 -51.96
C LEU A 18 3.25 -25.57 -52.79
N ASN A 19 2.03 -25.15 -53.13
CA ASN A 19 1.14 -25.92 -54.00
C ASN A 19 1.66 -26.00 -55.45
N LEU A 20 2.35 -24.98 -55.95
CA LEU A 20 2.99 -25.03 -57.27
C LEU A 20 4.10 -26.09 -57.31
N ILE A 21 5.01 -26.04 -56.33
CA ILE A 21 6.11 -27.01 -56.19
C ILE A 21 5.58 -28.44 -55.96
N SER A 22 4.50 -28.60 -55.19
CA SER A 22 3.92 -29.91 -54.90
C SER A 22 3.16 -30.52 -56.08
N ASN A 23 2.62 -29.72 -57.00
CA ASN A 23 2.01 -30.22 -58.23
C ASN A 23 3.07 -30.64 -59.26
N GLU A 24 4.16 -29.86 -59.40
CA GLU A 24 5.24 -30.14 -60.35
C GLU A 24 6.01 -31.44 -60.04
N MET A 25 5.95 -31.95 -58.80
CA MET A 25 6.50 -33.26 -58.42
C MET A 25 5.54 -34.46 -58.57
N LYS A 26 4.29 -34.27 -59.01
CA LYS A 26 3.26 -35.32 -58.97
C LYS A 26 2.86 -35.92 -60.33
N GLU A 27 3.39 -35.41 -61.44
CA GLU A 27 3.04 -35.83 -62.81
C GLU A 27 4.16 -36.61 -63.54
N ILE A 28 5.04 -37.30 -62.82
CA ILE A 28 6.00 -38.26 -63.41
C ILE A 28 5.86 -39.64 -62.74
N ARG A 29 4.70 -40.28 -62.97
CA ARG A 29 4.53 -41.73 -62.75
C ARG A 29 3.34 -42.29 -63.54
N ASP A 30 3.52 -42.49 -64.84
CA ASP A 30 2.75 -43.54 -65.54
C ASP A 30 3.65 -44.36 -66.47
N GLY A 31 3.59 -45.67 -66.32
CA GLY A 31 4.56 -46.64 -66.84
C GLY A 31 4.16 -47.22 -68.20
N THR A 32 3.77 -46.38 -69.15
CA THR A 32 3.21 -46.83 -70.43
C THR A 32 4.27 -47.43 -71.36
N LYS A 33 4.46 -48.74 -71.27
CA LYS A 33 5.24 -49.54 -72.24
C LYS A 33 4.55 -49.55 -73.60
N SER A 34 4.85 -48.56 -74.45
CA SER A 34 4.42 -48.55 -75.85
C SER A 34 5.34 -49.42 -76.71
N ASN A 35 4.75 -50.18 -77.64
CA ASN A 35 5.42 -51.21 -78.42
C ASN A 35 6.22 -50.58 -79.58
N LYS A 36 7.55 -50.73 -79.59
CA LYS A 36 8.42 -50.17 -80.63
C LYS A 36 8.53 -51.10 -81.84
N ILE A 37 8.30 -50.54 -83.03
CA ILE A 37 8.86 -51.04 -84.29
C ILE A 37 9.38 -49.84 -85.09
N SER A 38 10.69 -49.78 -85.31
CA SER A 38 11.37 -48.99 -86.34
C SER A 38 11.21 -47.45 -86.34
N GLN A 39 11.79 -46.75 -85.34
CA GLN A 39 12.22 -45.34 -85.48
C GLN A 39 13.59 -45.11 -84.79
N PRO A 40 14.44 -44.19 -85.29
CA PRO A 40 15.74 -43.89 -84.68
C PRO A 40 15.58 -43.20 -83.33
N LEU A 41 16.48 -43.49 -82.39
CA LEU A 41 16.44 -42.94 -81.03
C LEU A 41 16.70 -41.42 -81.02
N VAL A 42 15.79 -40.68 -80.40
CA VAL A 42 15.94 -39.25 -80.07
C VAL A 42 16.22 -39.15 -78.57
N LEU A 43 17.18 -38.31 -78.19
CA LEU A 43 17.51 -37.95 -76.82
C LEU A 43 16.90 -36.58 -76.51
N ASP A 44 16.32 -36.40 -75.33
CA ASP A 44 15.80 -35.11 -74.86
C ASP A 44 16.55 -34.63 -73.60
N ILE A 45 16.43 -33.33 -73.28
CA ILE A 45 16.97 -32.72 -72.07
C ILE A 45 16.39 -33.35 -70.79
N GLU A 46 15.18 -33.89 -70.85
CA GLU A 46 14.49 -34.52 -69.74
C GLU A 46 15.16 -35.85 -69.33
N ASP A 47 15.76 -36.59 -70.27
CA ASP A 47 16.48 -37.85 -70.01
C ASP A 47 17.69 -37.68 -69.07
N PHE A 48 18.20 -36.45 -68.95
CA PHE A 48 19.38 -36.10 -68.15
C PHE A 48 19.03 -35.41 -66.81
N LYS A 49 17.75 -35.40 -66.41
CA LYS A 49 17.31 -34.88 -65.10
C LYS A 49 17.19 -36.00 -64.06
N GLY A 50 17.52 -35.69 -62.81
CA GLY A 50 17.45 -36.65 -61.71
C GLY A 50 18.57 -37.70 -61.77
N ASP A 51 18.25 -38.94 -61.40
CA ASP A 51 19.21 -40.05 -61.29
C ASP A 51 19.56 -40.66 -62.66
N PHE A 52 20.25 -39.89 -63.50
CA PHE A 52 20.73 -40.34 -64.81
C PHE A 52 21.67 -41.55 -64.70
N SER A 53 21.38 -42.62 -65.44
CA SER A 53 22.22 -43.82 -65.57
C SER A 53 22.68 -44.01 -67.02
N PHE A 54 23.99 -43.98 -67.23
CA PHE A 54 24.61 -44.24 -68.54
C PHE A 54 24.32 -45.66 -69.03
N ASP A 55 24.41 -46.67 -68.16
CA ASP A 55 24.24 -48.08 -68.52
C ASP A 55 22.81 -48.39 -68.98
N ALA A 56 21.82 -47.76 -68.37
CA ALA A 56 20.41 -47.85 -68.79
C ALA A 56 20.20 -47.20 -70.17
N LEU A 57 20.79 -46.02 -70.41
CA LEU A 57 20.75 -45.35 -71.71
C LEU A 57 21.43 -46.20 -72.81
N PHE A 58 22.60 -46.74 -72.50
CA PHE A 58 23.41 -47.57 -73.41
C PHE A 58 22.71 -48.89 -73.75
N GLY A 59 22.17 -49.60 -72.76
CA GLY A 59 21.40 -50.82 -72.99
C GLY A 59 20.18 -50.60 -73.89
N ASN A 60 19.43 -49.51 -73.67
CA ASN A 60 18.28 -49.14 -74.49
C ASN A 60 18.66 -48.73 -75.93
N LEU A 61 19.91 -48.31 -76.18
CA LEU A 61 20.43 -47.93 -77.50
C LEU A 61 20.97 -49.13 -78.29
N VAL A 62 21.49 -50.16 -77.61
CA VAL A 62 22.23 -51.28 -78.22
C VAL A 62 21.39 -52.55 -78.37
N ASN A 63 20.50 -52.85 -77.41
CA ASN A 63 19.89 -54.19 -77.29
C ASN A 63 18.88 -54.57 -78.40
N GLU A 64 18.38 -53.63 -79.21
CA GLU A 64 17.55 -53.96 -80.39
C GLU A 64 18.38 -54.37 -81.63
N LEU A 65 19.71 -54.17 -81.62
CA LEU A 65 20.58 -54.38 -82.78
C LEU A 65 21.53 -55.59 -82.66
N LEU A 66 21.56 -56.30 -81.54
CA LEU A 66 22.43 -57.46 -81.33
C LEU A 66 21.60 -58.72 -81.00
N PRO A 67 21.81 -59.86 -81.69
CA PRO A 67 21.12 -61.12 -81.36
C PRO A 67 21.41 -61.60 -79.94
N SER A 68 20.39 -62.09 -79.24
CA SER A 68 20.54 -62.70 -77.92
C SER A 68 21.25 -64.06 -78.01
N PHE A 69 22.33 -64.22 -77.24
CA PHE A 69 23.08 -65.47 -77.14
C PHE A 69 22.24 -66.57 -76.44
N GLN A 70 22.28 -67.80 -76.95
CA GLN A 70 21.65 -68.98 -76.35
C GLN A 70 22.64 -70.15 -76.30
N GLU A 71 22.46 -71.02 -75.30
CA GLU A 71 23.35 -72.12 -74.93
C GLU A 71 22.45 -73.28 -74.46
N GLU A 72 22.58 -74.48 -75.04
CA GLU A 72 21.70 -75.65 -74.80
C GLU A 72 22.53 -76.96 -74.73
N ASP A 73 22.13 -77.92 -73.88
CA ASP A 73 22.72 -79.27 -73.83
C ASP A 73 21.73 -80.37 -73.34
N ALA A 74 21.50 -81.36 -74.22
CA ALA A 74 21.24 -82.81 -74.03
C ALA A 74 19.98 -83.45 -73.32
N ASP A 75 19.49 -84.51 -73.99
CA ASP A 75 18.85 -85.77 -73.52
C ASP A 75 17.41 -85.77 -72.90
N SER A 76 16.54 -86.78 -73.07
CA SER A 76 16.59 -88.19 -73.61
C SER A 76 15.12 -88.73 -73.82
N LEU A 77 14.71 -89.86 -74.44
CA LEU A 77 15.33 -90.97 -75.22
C LEU A 77 14.23 -91.75 -76.05
N GLU A 78 14.36 -93.08 -76.25
CA GLU A 78 13.52 -94.07 -77.00
C GLU A 78 12.10 -94.39 -76.44
N ALA A 79 11.13 -95.05 -77.11
CA ALA A 79 10.75 -95.39 -78.52
C ALA A 79 9.39 -96.18 -78.44
N ASN A 80 8.78 -96.94 -79.38
CA ASN A 80 8.95 -97.38 -80.80
C ASN A 80 7.57 -97.93 -81.32
N GLY A 81 7.36 -98.22 -82.63
CA GLY A 81 6.24 -99.09 -83.12
C GLY A 81 5.55 -98.78 -84.47
N ASN A 82 6.18 -99.17 -85.61
CA ASN A 82 5.65 -99.50 -86.96
C ASN A 82 4.14 -99.29 -87.32
N ILE A 83 3.74 -98.81 -88.53
CA ILE A 83 4.06 -99.29 -89.90
C ILE A 83 4.02 -98.18 -90.99
N ASN A 84 5.02 -98.20 -91.90
CA ASN A 84 5.17 -97.74 -93.31
C ASN A 84 4.65 -96.37 -93.86
N GLY A 85 5.54 -95.70 -94.61
CA GLY A 85 5.22 -94.67 -95.63
C GLY A 85 6.46 -93.99 -96.27
N ASN A 86 6.92 -94.48 -97.43
CA ASN A 86 8.02 -93.92 -98.26
C ASN A 86 7.66 -92.57 -98.93
N ASP A 87 8.54 -91.75 -99.55
CA ASP A 87 9.93 -91.87 -100.06
C ASP A 87 10.65 -90.50 -99.91
N ALA A 88 11.93 -90.41 -99.54
CA ALA A 88 13.16 -90.36 -100.36
C ALA A 88 13.59 -88.99 -100.98
N LEU A 89 14.91 -88.74 -100.96
CA LEU A 89 15.61 -87.52 -101.42
C LEU A 89 15.79 -87.48 -102.96
N PRO A 90 16.24 -86.34 -103.55
CA PRO A 90 17.61 -86.36 -104.11
C PRO A 90 18.37 -85.00 -104.12
N ASN A 91 19.58 -85.03 -104.67
CA ASN A 91 20.55 -83.93 -104.77
C ASN A 91 21.16 -83.84 -106.18
N GLY A 92 21.27 -82.63 -106.77
CA GLY A 92 22.41 -82.25 -107.62
C GLY A 92 22.25 -81.99 -109.13
N ARG A 93 22.99 -80.95 -109.58
CA ARG A 93 23.75 -80.81 -110.85
C ARG A 93 23.09 -80.53 -112.23
N SER A 94 23.58 -79.42 -112.82
CA SER A 94 24.27 -79.28 -114.14
C SER A 94 23.51 -78.87 -115.43
N GLY A 95 24.20 -78.02 -116.24
CA GLY A 95 23.93 -77.68 -117.66
C GLY A 95 23.13 -76.38 -117.91
N GLN A 96 23.19 -75.70 -119.06
CA GLN A 96 24.24 -75.63 -120.11
C GLN A 96 23.98 -74.44 -121.10
N GLY A 97 24.98 -73.57 -121.36
CA GLY A 97 24.93 -72.51 -122.40
C GLY A 97 24.20 -71.19 -122.00
N GLN A 98 24.38 -70.05 -122.68
CA GLN A 98 25.32 -69.64 -123.75
C GLN A 98 25.48 -68.09 -123.78
N GLY A 99 26.60 -67.56 -124.28
CA GLY A 99 26.90 -66.10 -124.41
C GLY A 99 27.53 -65.48 -123.16
N GLN A 100 28.84 -65.20 -123.10
CA GLN A 100 29.60 -64.12 -123.75
C GLN A 100 29.17 -62.69 -123.33
N GLY A 101 29.94 -61.93 -122.54
CA GLY A 101 31.12 -62.32 -121.74
C GLY A 101 31.98 -61.15 -121.23
N GLN A 102 32.77 -61.43 -120.17
CA GLN A 102 33.94 -60.66 -119.66
C GLN A 102 33.67 -59.23 -119.15
N GLY A 103 34.14 -58.77 -117.99
CA GLY A 103 35.01 -59.30 -116.91
C GLY A 103 35.59 -58.09 -116.13
N GLN A 104 36.06 -58.15 -114.88
CA GLN A 104 36.38 -59.23 -113.93
C GLN A 104 36.19 -58.72 -112.47
N GLY A 105 36.28 -59.59 -111.45
CA GLY A 105 36.38 -59.20 -110.02
C GLY A 105 35.06 -58.81 -109.35
N GLN A 106 34.21 -59.73 -108.88
CA GLN A 106 34.38 -60.56 -107.66
C GLN A 106 34.58 -59.73 -106.38
N GLY A 107 33.55 -59.69 -105.51
CA GLY A 107 33.60 -58.92 -104.27
C GLY A 107 32.27 -58.76 -103.52
N GLN A 108 31.37 -59.76 -103.56
CA GLN A 108 30.23 -59.76 -102.64
C GLN A 108 30.72 -60.04 -101.22
N LEU A 109 30.88 -58.98 -100.43
CA LEU A 109 30.65 -59.03 -99.00
C LEU A 109 29.41 -58.18 -98.72
N THR A 110 28.26 -58.84 -98.62
CA THR A 110 27.24 -58.41 -97.66
C THR A 110 27.96 -58.22 -96.31
N PRO A 111 27.76 -57.11 -95.58
CA PRO A 111 28.61 -56.81 -94.42
C PRO A 111 28.65 -57.98 -93.45
N LEU A 112 29.82 -58.25 -92.85
CA LEU A 112 29.95 -59.39 -91.94
C LEU A 112 29.07 -59.23 -90.69
N PHE A 113 28.72 -57.98 -90.35
CA PHE A 113 27.64 -57.57 -89.44
C PHE A 113 27.07 -56.22 -89.91
N PRO A 114 25.95 -56.16 -90.66
CA PRO A 114 25.29 -54.90 -91.05
C PRO A 114 24.87 -54.05 -89.82
N GLU A 115 24.69 -54.70 -88.69
CA GLU A 115 24.30 -54.13 -87.40
C GLU A 115 25.37 -53.17 -86.86
N VAL A 116 26.65 -53.41 -87.16
CA VAL A 116 27.78 -52.59 -86.67
C VAL A 116 27.79 -51.19 -87.31
N ASP A 117 27.54 -51.09 -88.61
CA ASP A 117 27.44 -49.80 -89.29
C ASP A 117 26.18 -49.02 -88.88
N ALA A 118 25.05 -49.73 -88.68
CA ALA A 118 23.84 -49.16 -88.12
C ALA A 118 24.07 -48.61 -86.69
N LEU A 119 24.74 -49.39 -85.83
CA LEU A 119 25.06 -49.01 -84.47
C LEU A 119 26.05 -47.85 -84.40
N LEU A 120 27.08 -47.83 -85.27
CA LEU A 120 28.02 -46.71 -85.39
C LEU A 120 27.31 -45.42 -85.86
N SER A 121 26.32 -45.54 -86.74
CA SER A 121 25.47 -44.41 -87.15
C SER A 121 24.64 -43.89 -85.97
N MET A 122 24.03 -44.79 -85.20
CA MET A 122 23.26 -44.47 -83.99
C MET A 122 24.11 -43.80 -82.90
N PHE A 123 25.34 -44.26 -82.64
CA PHE A 123 26.25 -43.60 -81.69
C PHE A 123 26.67 -42.21 -82.17
N LYS A 124 27.02 -42.03 -83.46
CA LYS A 124 27.36 -40.71 -84.02
C LYS A 124 26.18 -39.72 -83.91
N ASN A 125 24.98 -40.19 -84.18
CA ASN A 125 23.75 -39.42 -84.05
C ASN A 125 23.49 -39.03 -82.58
N SER A 126 23.55 -39.98 -81.65
CA SER A 126 23.39 -39.77 -80.20
C SER A 126 24.42 -38.77 -79.64
N CYS A 127 25.69 -38.88 -80.05
CA CYS A 127 26.74 -37.92 -79.66
C CYS A 127 26.46 -36.51 -80.19
N SER A 128 25.91 -36.38 -81.40
CA SER A 128 25.54 -35.08 -81.97
C SER A 128 24.34 -34.46 -81.23
N GLN A 129 23.34 -35.28 -80.85
CA GLN A 129 22.22 -34.86 -80.01
C GLN A 129 22.70 -34.40 -78.62
N LEU A 130 23.59 -35.14 -77.97
CA LEU A 130 24.16 -34.78 -76.66
C LEU A 130 24.95 -33.46 -76.69
N VAL A 131 25.68 -33.18 -77.78
CA VAL A 131 26.37 -31.90 -77.97
C VAL A 131 25.39 -30.73 -78.12
N GLU A 132 24.28 -30.94 -78.83
CA GLU A 132 23.24 -29.91 -78.97
C GLU A 132 22.45 -29.71 -77.66
N ILE A 133 22.12 -30.79 -76.93
CA ILE A 133 21.55 -30.75 -75.57
C ILE A 133 22.44 -29.94 -74.63
N ARG A 134 23.75 -30.22 -74.61
CA ARG A 134 24.72 -29.44 -73.83
C ARG A 134 24.68 -27.96 -74.21
N LYS A 135 24.71 -27.64 -75.50
CA LYS A 135 24.65 -26.27 -76.03
C LYS A 135 23.36 -25.55 -75.63
N GLN A 136 22.23 -26.25 -75.57
CA GLN A 136 20.97 -25.72 -75.03
C GLN A 136 21.03 -25.47 -73.52
N VAL A 137 21.65 -26.37 -72.73
CA VAL A 137 21.84 -26.19 -71.27
C VAL A 137 22.80 -25.03 -70.98
N ASP A 138 23.94 -24.95 -71.67
CA ASP A 138 24.90 -23.84 -71.57
C ASP A 138 24.22 -22.50 -71.93
N GLY A 139 23.33 -22.49 -72.94
CA GLY A 139 22.51 -21.34 -73.31
C GLY A 139 21.45 -20.94 -72.25
N LYS A 140 20.72 -21.92 -71.69
CA LYS A 140 19.78 -21.70 -70.58
C LYS A 140 20.50 -21.12 -69.34
N LEU A 141 21.67 -21.66 -69.00
CA LEU A 141 22.50 -21.21 -67.88
C LEU A 141 23.08 -19.80 -68.10
N PHE A 142 23.52 -19.48 -69.32
CA PHE A 142 23.96 -18.13 -69.68
C PHE A 142 22.83 -17.09 -69.54
N ASN A 143 21.63 -17.40 -70.03
CA ASN A 143 20.47 -16.53 -69.92
C ASN A 143 20.06 -16.33 -68.45
N LEU A 144 19.94 -17.42 -67.67
CA LEU A 144 19.61 -17.32 -66.25
C LEU A 144 20.65 -16.49 -65.46
N LYS A 145 21.94 -16.65 -65.75
CA LYS A 145 23.02 -15.85 -65.13
C LYS A 145 22.91 -14.36 -65.49
N LYS A 146 22.57 -14.04 -66.73
CA LYS A 146 22.33 -12.67 -67.20
C LYS A 146 21.11 -12.05 -66.50
N ASP A 147 20.02 -12.79 -66.39
CA ASP A 147 18.77 -12.30 -65.80
C ASP A 147 18.88 -12.12 -64.28
N VAL A 148 19.57 -13.03 -63.59
CA VAL A 148 19.95 -12.86 -62.16
C VAL A 148 20.83 -11.61 -61.98
N SER A 149 21.81 -11.38 -62.85
CA SER A 149 22.67 -10.18 -62.77
C SER A 149 21.91 -8.88 -63.06
N ALA A 150 20.92 -8.91 -63.96
CA ALA A 150 20.05 -7.77 -64.23
C ALA A 150 19.11 -7.48 -63.06
N GLN A 151 18.55 -8.52 -62.44
CA GLN A 151 17.63 -8.42 -61.31
C GLN A 151 18.36 -7.98 -60.02
N ASP A 152 19.58 -8.46 -59.75
CA ASP A 152 20.41 -7.94 -58.66
C ASP A 152 20.75 -6.45 -58.86
N SER A 153 21.15 -6.05 -60.09
CA SER A 153 21.39 -4.63 -60.41
C SER A 153 20.14 -3.77 -60.20
N LYS A 154 18.95 -4.29 -60.54
CA LYS A 154 17.67 -3.62 -60.28
C LYS A 154 17.37 -3.54 -58.78
N HIS A 155 17.51 -4.64 -58.05
CA HIS A 155 17.23 -4.69 -56.61
C HIS A 155 18.14 -3.75 -55.82
N ARG A 156 19.45 -3.72 -56.14
CA ARG A 156 20.43 -2.85 -55.52
C ARG A 156 20.14 -1.36 -55.75
N LYS A 157 19.57 -0.98 -56.91
CA LYS A 157 19.07 0.38 -57.16
C LYS A 157 17.85 0.70 -56.28
N THR A 158 16.85 -0.19 -56.25
CA THR A 158 15.67 0.03 -55.40
C THR A 158 15.99 0.08 -53.91
N LEU A 159 17.04 -0.64 -53.46
CA LEU A 159 17.54 -0.55 -52.09
C LEU A 159 18.17 0.83 -51.81
N GLY A 160 19.08 1.30 -52.67
CA GLY A 160 19.69 2.63 -52.54
C GLY A 160 18.75 3.82 -52.81
N GLU A 161 17.55 3.58 -53.34
CA GLU A 161 16.44 4.54 -53.39
C GLU A 161 15.63 4.50 -52.08
N LEU A 162 15.37 3.31 -51.52
CA LEU A 162 14.69 3.12 -50.24
C LEU A 162 15.52 3.66 -49.06
N GLU A 163 16.83 3.42 -49.03
CA GLU A 163 17.76 3.96 -48.02
C GLU A 163 17.66 5.49 -47.93
N LYS A 164 17.74 6.19 -49.07
CA LYS A 164 17.56 7.65 -49.14
C LYS A 164 16.17 8.12 -48.72
N GLY A 165 15.14 7.31 -48.99
CA GLY A 165 13.79 7.56 -48.51
C GLY A 165 13.67 7.46 -46.99
N VAL A 166 14.38 6.49 -46.39
CA VAL A 166 14.47 6.30 -44.93
C VAL A 166 15.30 7.41 -44.27
N ASP A 167 16.43 7.82 -44.85
CA ASP A 167 17.22 8.95 -44.38
C ASP A 167 16.40 10.25 -44.37
N GLY A 168 15.71 10.56 -45.48
CA GLY A 168 14.81 11.73 -45.57
C GLY A 168 13.62 11.67 -44.62
N LEU A 169 13.18 10.47 -44.24
CA LEU A 169 12.15 10.26 -43.23
C LEU A 169 12.69 10.51 -41.81
N PHE A 170 13.91 10.07 -41.49
CA PHE A 170 14.57 10.41 -40.22
C PHE A 170 14.80 11.92 -40.09
N ASP A 171 15.26 12.58 -41.15
CA ASP A 171 15.45 14.03 -41.21
C ASP A 171 14.11 14.78 -40.99
N SER A 172 13.01 14.22 -41.52
CA SER A 172 11.66 14.74 -41.31
C SER A 172 11.16 14.53 -39.87
N PHE A 173 11.46 13.38 -39.26
CA PHE A 173 11.14 13.11 -37.85
C PHE A 173 11.92 14.00 -36.89
N ALA A 174 13.22 14.24 -37.12
CA ALA A 174 14.03 15.15 -36.29
C ALA A 174 13.48 16.59 -36.33
N ARG A 175 13.06 17.07 -37.52
CA ARG A 175 12.38 18.37 -37.67
C ARG A 175 11.02 18.40 -37.00
N LEU A 176 10.27 17.29 -37.03
CA LEU A 176 8.97 17.19 -36.36
C LEU A 176 9.12 17.20 -34.83
N ASP A 177 10.06 16.43 -34.27
CA ASP A 177 10.34 16.38 -32.84
C ASP A 177 10.80 17.74 -32.30
N SER A 178 11.72 18.41 -33.00
CA SER A 178 12.14 19.79 -32.69
C SER A 178 10.95 20.76 -32.64
N ARG A 179 10.00 20.65 -33.59
CA ARG A 179 8.77 21.46 -33.59
C ARG A 179 7.81 21.06 -32.46
N ILE A 180 7.65 19.77 -32.16
CA ILE A 180 6.81 19.29 -31.06
C ILE A 180 7.36 19.78 -29.72
N SER A 181 8.68 19.73 -29.51
CA SER A 181 9.35 20.25 -28.32
C SER A 181 9.15 21.77 -28.17
N SER A 182 9.35 22.54 -29.24
CA SER A 182 9.13 24.00 -29.24
C SER A 182 7.67 24.40 -28.99
N VAL A 183 6.71 23.71 -29.61
CA VAL A 183 5.28 23.94 -29.38
C VAL A 183 4.87 23.49 -27.98
N GLY A 184 5.40 22.37 -27.47
CA GLY A 184 5.16 21.89 -26.11
C GLY A 184 5.65 22.85 -25.03
N GLN A 185 6.85 23.42 -25.20
CA GLN A 185 7.38 24.45 -24.29
C GLN A 185 6.54 25.74 -24.33
N THR A 186 6.04 26.13 -25.50
CA THR A 186 5.14 27.29 -25.63
C THR A 186 3.78 27.01 -25.01
N ALA A 187 3.21 25.82 -25.23
CA ALA A 187 1.94 25.40 -24.65
C ALA A 187 2.00 25.29 -23.12
N ALA A 188 3.11 24.78 -22.56
CA ALA A 188 3.35 24.76 -21.12
C ALA A 188 3.30 26.18 -20.53
N LYS A 189 4.08 27.11 -21.07
CA LYS A 189 4.09 28.53 -20.63
C LYS A 189 2.72 29.20 -20.73
N ILE A 190 1.95 28.91 -21.78
CA ILE A 190 0.57 29.41 -21.92
C ILE A 190 -0.33 28.80 -20.84
N GLY A 191 -0.16 27.51 -20.52
CA GLY A 191 -0.82 26.85 -19.40
C GLY A 191 -0.49 27.49 -18.04
N ASP A 192 0.80 27.70 -17.75
CA ASP A 192 1.28 28.34 -16.53
C ASP A 192 0.68 29.76 -16.36
N HIS A 193 0.71 30.55 -17.44
CA HIS A 193 0.12 31.89 -17.45
C HIS A 193 -1.42 31.86 -17.29
N LEU A 194 -2.11 30.91 -17.91
CA LEU A 194 -3.56 30.76 -17.78
C LEU A 194 -3.95 30.32 -16.37
N GLN A 195 -3.23 29.38 -15.77
CA GLN A 195 -3.44 28.93 -14.39
C GLN A 195 -3.16 30.06 -13.38
N SER A 196 -2.11 30.86 -13.61
CA SER A 196 -1.83 32.05 -12.78
C SER A 196 -2.92 33.11 -12.93
N ALA A 197 -3.41 33.37 -14.14
CA ALA A 197 -4.47 34.34 -14.38
C ALA A 197 -5.82 33.89 -13.81
N ASP A 198 -6.13 32.59 -13.87
CA ASP A 198 -7.37 32.04 -13.32
C ASP A 198 -7.35 32.03 -11.78
N SER A 199 -6.21 31.68 -11.18
CA SER A 199 -5.99 31.80 -9.72
C SER A 199 -6.14 33.25 -9.23
N GLN A 200 -5.61 34.22 -9.98
CA GLN A 200 -5.81 35.65 -9.69
C GLN A 200 -7.28 36.09 -9.87
N ARG A 201 -7.96 35.60 -10.91
CA ARG A 201 -9.39 35.87 -11.18
C ARG A 201 -10.28 35.34 -10.06
N GLU A 202 -10.04 34.12 -9.61
CA GLU A 202 -10.75 33.48 -8.51
C GLU A 202 -10.52 34.24 -7.18
N THR A 203 -9.25 34.54 -6.88
CA THR A 203 -8.89 35.34 -5.69
C THR A 203 -9.56 36.72 -5.70
N ALA A 204 -9.59 37.40 -6.85
CA ALA A 204 -10.26 38.69 -7.01
C ALA A 204 -11.79 38.57 -6.86
N SER A 205 -12.40 37.50 -7.37
CA SER A 205 -13.83 37.24 -7.23
C SER A 205 -14.23 37.03 -5.77
N GLN A 206 -13.51 36.17 -5.04
CA GLN A 206 -13.72 35.94 -3.61
C GLN A 206 -13.47 37.22 -2.78
N THR A 207 -12.47 38.02 -3.14
CA THR A 207 -12.19 39.31 -2.46
C THR A 207 -13.31 40.31 -2.69
N MET A 208 -13.85 40.42 -3.92
CA MET A 208 -14.99 41.29 -4.25
C MET A 208 -16.26 40.88 -3.49
N GLU A 209 -16.52 39.58 -3.37
CA GLU A 209 -17.65 39.07 -2.59
C GLU A 209 -17.49 39.35 -1.09
N LEU A 210 -16.30 39.16 -0.52
CA LEU A 210 -16.01 39.53 0.87
C LEU A 210 -16.16 41.05 1.09
N ILE A 211 -15.68 41.90 0.18
CA ILE A 211 -15.87 43.36 0.27
C ILE A 211 -17.37 43.72 0.24
N LYS A 212 -18.18 43.06 -0.60
CA LYS A 212 -19.64 43.25 -0.61
C LYS A 212 -20.24 42.95 0.77
N TYR A 213 -19.99 41.76 1.33
CA TYR A 213 -20.53 41.40 2.63
C TYR A 213 -19.98 42.30 3.76
N LEU A 214 -18.71 42.72 3.69
CA LEU A 214 -18.12 43.65 4.67
C LEU A 214 -18.81 45.03 4.63
N MET A 215 -19.13 45.53 3.44
CA MET A 215 -19.92 46.76 3.28
C MET A 215 -21.36 46.60 3.79
N GLU A 216 -21.95 45.43 3.60
CA GLU A 216 -23.30 45.06 4.09
C GLU A 216 -23.34 45.08 5.63
N PHE A 217 -22.41 44.38 6.30
CA PHE A 217 -22.19 44.45 7.75
C PHE A 217 -21.86 45.86 8.27
N ASN A 218 -21.40 46.78 7.42
CA ASN A 218 -21.10 48.16 7.79
C ASN A 218 -22.26 49.14 7.56
N SER A 219 -23.23 48.77 6.72
CA SER A 219 -24.30 49.68 6.26
C SER A 219 -25.55 49.64 7.14
N SER A 220 -25.76 48.56 7.88
CA SER A 220 -26.92 48.34 8.76
C SER A 220 -26.48 48.19 10.22
N PRO A 221 -26.34 49.29 11.00
CA PRO A 221 -25.86 49.23 12.39
C PRO A 221 -26.91 48.58 13.31
N GLY A 222 -26.58 47.43 13.90
CA GLY A 222 -27.45 46.74 14.87
C GLY A 222 -28.73 46.11 14.31
N ASP A 223 -28.92 46.03 12.99
CA ASP A 223 -30.00 45.24 12.37
C ASP A 223 -29.43 44.13 11.48
N LEU A 224 -29.35 42.93 12.05
CA LEU A 224 -28.88 41.73 11.37
C LEU A 224 -29.94 41.14 10.40
N MET A 225 -31.17 41.66 10.37
CA MET A 225 -32.24 41.19 9.47
C MET A 225 -32.16 41.81 8.06
N GLU A 226 -31.42 42.91 7.88
CA GLU A 226 -31.17 43.50 6.55
C GLU A 226 -30.07 42.77 5.76
N LEU A 227 -29.31 41.88 6.40
CA LEU A 227 -28.22 41.14 5.78
C LEU A 227 -28.71 40.12 4.72
N SER A 228 -27.88 39.89 3.69
CA SER A 228 -28.10 38.88 2.66
C SER A 228 -28.59 37.54 3.24
N PRO A 229 -29.64 36.89 2.66
CA PRO A 229 -30.28 35.70 3.23
C PRO A 229 -29.38 34.51 3.56
N LEU A 230 -28.17 34.47 2.98
CA LEU A 230 -27.04 33.63 3.41
C LEU A 230 -26.87 33.58 4.95
N PHE A 231 -26.92 34.73 5.62
CA PHE A 231 -26.67 34.85 7.06
C PHE A 231 -27.89 34.45 7.91
N SER A 232 -29.08 34.38 7.32
CA SER A 232 -30.32 33.97 7.99
C SER A 232 -30.61 32.47 7.87
N ASP A 233 -30.20 31.82 6.78
CA ASP A 233 -30.65 30.48 6.34
C ASP A 233 -29.97 29.31 7.08
N ASP A 234 -30.77 28.48 7.79
CA ASP A 234 -30.32 27.26 8.50
C ASP A 234 -29.60 26.21 7.63
N SER A 235 -29.84 26.22 6.32
CA SER A 235 -29.18 25.33 5.37
C SER A 235 -27.80 25.83 4.93
N ARG A 236 -27.54 27.14 5.05
CA ARG A 236 -26.28 27.81 4.63
C ARG A 236 -25.38 28.23 5.79
N VAL A 237 -25.73 27.90 7.03
CA VAL A 237 -24.96 28.20 8.26
C VAL A 237 -23.45 27.91 8.14
N ALA A 238 -23.05 26.83 7.46
CA ALA A 238 -21.63 26.49 7.25
C ALA A 238 -20.89 27.47 6.31
N GLU A 239 -21.58 27.99 5.30
CA GLU A 239 -21.07 28.97 4.34
C GLU A 239 -21.01 30.36 5.00
N ALA A 240 -22.10 30.74 5.68
CA ALA A 240 -22.20 32.00 6.42
C ALA A 240 -21.16 32.08 7.55
N ALA A 241 -20.91 30.98 8.26
CA ALA A 241 -19.85 30.87 9.25
C ALA A 241 -18.45 31.10 8.65
N SER A 242 -18.13 30.44 7.53
CA SER A 242 -16.82 30.59 6.88
C SER A 242 -16.60 32.01 6.36
N ILE A 243 -17.65 32.64 5.84
CA ILE A 243 -17.61 34.04 5.40
C ILE A 243 -17.43 34.97 6.61
N ALA A 244 -18.25 34.85 7.66
CA ALA A 244 -18.12 35.68 8.87
C ALA A 244 -16.75 35.52 9.56
N GLN A 245 -16.19 34.31 9.62
CA GLN A 245 -14.83 34.06 10.14
C GLN A 245 -13.77 34.80 9.32
N LYS A 246 -13.82 34.72 7.98
CA LYS A 246 -12.89 35.44 7.09
C LYS A 246 -13.03 36.95 7.28
N LEU A 247 -14.26 37.48 7.22
CA LEU A 247 -14.54 38.91 7.39
C LEU A 247 -14.01 39.44 8.72
N ARG A 248 -14.22 38.70 9.82
CA ARG A 248 -13.68 39.08 11.14
C ARG A 248 -12.15 39.12 11.11
N SER A 249 -11.48 38.12 10.54
CA SER A 249 -10.00 38.12 10.46
C SER A 249 -9.43 39.28 9.62
N PHE A 250 -10.07 39.68 8.53
CA PHE A 250 -9.67 40.85 7.75
C PHE A 250 -9.88 42.16 8.53
N ALA A 251 -10.97 42.28 9.27
CA ALA A 251 -11.29 43.48 10.03
C ALA A 251 -10.44 43.63 11.30
N GLU A 252 -10.08 42.51 11.94
CA GLU A 252 -9.13 42.46 13.06
C GLU A 252 -7.70 42.87 12.61
N GLU A 253 -7.23 42.44 11.43
CA GLU A 253 -5.86 42.74 10.97
C GLU A 253 -5.62 44.24 10.65
N ASP A 254 -6.55 44.93 9.96
CA ASP A 254 -6.35 46.36 9.64
C ASP A 254 -6.36 47.25 10.89
N ILE A 255 -7.26 46.97 11.84
CA ILE A 255 -7.34 47.68 13.12
C ILE A 255 -6.08 47.39 13.96
N GLY A 256 -5.66 46.12 14.06
CA GLY A 256 -4.51 45.70 14.86
C GLY A 256 -3.18 46.35 14.43
N ARG A 257 -3.00 46.60 13.12
CA ARG A 257 -1.76 47.21 12.60
C ARG A 257 -1.65 48.73 12.85
N GLN A 258 -2.76 49.46 12.98
CA GLN A 258 -2.73 50.92 13.13
C GLN A 258 -2.70 51.39 14.61
N GLY A 259 -3.03 50.53 15.57
CA GLY A 259 -3.26 50.93 16.96
C GLY A 259 -2.02 51.24 17.83
N VAL A 260 -0.80 50.84 17.43
CA VAL A 260 0.37 50.86 18.35
C VAL A 260 1.51 51.79 17.90
N THR A 261 1.88 51.82 16.62
CA THR A 261 2.99 52.67 16.13
C THR A 261 2.82 53.18 14.69
N MET A 262 2.06 54.25 14.50
CA MET A 262 2.55 55.38 13.68
C MET A 262 1.77 56.68 13.93
N GLN A 263 2.49 57.79 13.97
CA GLN A 263 1.93 59.13 14.10
C GLN A 263 1.28 59.54 12.77
N SER A 264 -0.02 59.88 12.78
CA SER A 264 -0.82 60.02 11.57
C SER A 264 -0.27 61.03 10.56
N VAL A 265 0.02 60.56 9.34
CA VAL A 265 0.27 61.43 8.18
C VAL A 265 -1.09 61.90 7.65
N PRO A 266 -1.38 63.22 7.65
CA PRO A 266 -2.67 63.73 7.18
C PRO A 266 -2.75 63.65 5.65
N GLY A 267 -3.45 62.63 5.13
CA GLY A 267 -3.64 62.44 3.70
C GLY A 267 -4.32 61.13 3.31
N ASN A 268 -4.01 60.03 4.02
CA ASN A 268 -4.75 58.78 3.86
C ASN A 268 -6.04 58.82 4.68
N ALA A 269 -7.15 58.38 4.09
CA ALA A 269 -8.43 58.24 4.79
C ALA A 269 -8.32 57.17 5.90
N THR A 270 -8.96 57.43 7.03
CA THR A 270 -8.94 56.55 8.22
C THR A 270 -9.84 55.33 8.03
N ALA A 271 -9.42 54.37 7.21
CA ALA A 271 -10.14 53.12 6.93
C ALA A 271 -10.54 52.37 8.22
N SER A 272 -9.61 52.32 9.19
CA SER A 272 -9.77 51.76 10.53
C SER A 272 -10.97 52.33 11.32
N ARG A 273 -11.33 53.62 11.14
CA ARG A 273 -12.53 54.22 11.75
C ARG A 273 -13.80 54.07 10.91
N GLY A 274 -13.66 53.65 9.65
CA GLY A 274 -14.78 53.26 8.80
C GLY A 274 -15.27 51.83 9.06
N LEU A 275 -14.50 50.99 9.75
CA LEU A 275 -14.78 49.55 9.91
C LEU A 275 -15.24 49.15 11.33
N GLU A 276 -15.20 50.09 12.28
CA GLU A 276 -15.55 49.89 13.70
C GLU A 276 -16.97 49.33 13.89
N VAL A 277 -17.94 49.78 13.08
CA VAL A 277 -19.34 49.27 13.08
C VAL A 277 -19.42 47.85 12.54
N ALA A 278 -18.75 47.56 11.42
CA ALA A 278 -18.73 46.22 10.83
C ALA A 278 -18.13 45.18 11.79
N VAL A 279 -17.10 45.53 12.57
CA VAL A 279 -16.52 44.64 13.59
C VAL A 279 -17.52 44.36 14.72
N GLY A 280 -18.24 45.38 15.21
CA GLY A 280 -19.29 45.21 16.21
C GLY A 280 -20.40 44.27 15.73
N ASN A 281 -20.97 44.57 14.56
CA ASN A 281 -22.01 43.77 13.92
C ASN A 281 -21.54 42.32 13.61
N LEU A 282 -20.29 42.14 13.14
CA LEU A 282 -19.71 40.80 12.90
C LEU A 282 -19.54 40.02 14.20
N GLN A 283 -19.14 40.65 15.31
CA GLN A 283 -19.01 39.97 16.59
C GLN A 283 -20.38 39.56 17.16
N GLU A 284 -21.38 40.45 17.08
CA GLU A 284 -22.75 40.14 17.49
C GLU A 284 -23.35 39.00 16.66
N TYR A 285 -23.17 39.04 15.33
CA TYR A 285 -23.55 37.94 14.44
C TYR A 285 -22.81 36.63 14.76
N CYS A 286 -21.50 36.66 15.05
CA CYS A 286 -20.75 35.47 15.45
C CYS A 286 -21.29 34.87 16.75
N ASN A 287 -21.61 35.70 17.75
CA ASN A 287 -22.16 35.26 19.03
C ASN A 287 -23.53 34.58 18.85
N GLU A 288 -24.43 35.19 18.06
CA GLU A 288 -25.76 34.64 17.80
C GLU A 288 -25.70 33.35 16.96
N LEU A 289 -24.81 33.30 15.96
CA LEU A 289 -24.55 32.11 15.17
C LEU A 289 -24.00 30.96 16.03
N GLU A 290 -23.10 31.27 16.98
CA GLU A 290 -22.57 30.32 17.95
C GLU A 290 -23.66 29.78 18.89
N ASN A 291 -24.50 30.65 19.47
CA ASN A 291 -25.65 30.24 20.30
C ASN A 291 -26.64 29.35 19.53
N ARG A 292 -26.98 29.72 18.29
CA ARG A 292 -27.86 28.95 17.39
C ARG A 292 -27.26 27.58 17.04
N LEU A 293 -25.95 27.53 16.79
CA LEU A 293 -25.22 26.28 16.54
C LEU A 293 -25.16 25.38 17.79
N LEU A 294 -24.97 25.94 18.99
CA LEU A 294 -25.03 25.20 20.25
C LEU A 294 -26.43 24.62 20.49
N SER A 295 -27.49 25.42 20.34
CA SER A 295 -28.88 24.96 20.48
C SER A 295 -29.26 23.85 19.47
N ARG A 296 -28.80 23.97 18.21
CA ARG A 296 -28.92 22.90 17.20
C ARG A 296 -28.12 21.66 17.57
N PHE A 297 -26.90 21.82 18.08
CA PHE A 297 -26.05 20.73 18.56
C PHE A 297 -26.69 19.99 19.74
N ASP A 298 -27.25 20.70 20.73
CA ASP A 298 -27.90 20.10 21.90
C ASP A 298 -29.16 19.32 21.49
N THR A 299 -29.95 19.89 20.57
CA THR A 299 -31.11 19.23 19.97
C THR A 299 -30.70 17.94 19.24
N ALA A 300 -29.59 17.96 18.50
CA ALA A 300 -29.02 16.77 17.85
C ALA A 300 -28.50 15.74 18.87
N SER A 301 -27.86 16.21 19.95
CA SER A 301 -27.34 15.40 21.06
C SER A 301 -28.45 14.64 21.80
N GLN A 302 -29.56 15.31 22.11
CA GLN A 302 -30.75 14.68 22.71
C GLN A 302 -31.37 13.61 21.80
N LYS A 303 -31.42 13.85 20.49
CA LYS A 303 -31.92 12.89 19.49
C LYS A 303 -30.90 11.81 19.08
N ARG A 304 -29.63 11.95 19.47
CA ARG A 304 -28.48 11.12 19.07
C ARG A 304 -28.16 11.17 17.57
N GLU A 305 -28.42 12.30 16.92
CA GLU A 305 -28.09 12.55 15.51
C GLU A 305 -26.60 12.88 15.34
N LEU A 306 -25.72 11.87 15.35
CA LEU A 306 -24.25 12.08 15.33
C LEU A 306 -23.76 12.91 14.13
N SER A 307 -24.40 12.83 12.97
CA SER A 307 -24.01 13.61 11.78
C SER A 307 -24.29 15.11 11.92
N THR A 308 -25.46 15.50 12.46
CA THR A 308 -25.80 16.92 12.65
C THR A 308 -25.04 17.51 13.85
N MET A 309 -24.73 16.70 14.87
CA MET A 309 -23.73 17.06 15.89
C MET A 309 -22.35 17.33 15.27
N ALA A 310 -21.86 16.45 14.39
CA ALA A 310 -20.55 16.59 13.76
C ALA A 310 -20.45 17.80 12.82
N GLU A 311 -21.52 18.09 12.06
CA GLU A 311 -21.65 19.33 11.28
C GLU A 311 -21.54 20.56 12.18
N CYS A 312 -22.33 20.62 13.25
CA CYS A 312 -22.30 21.75 14.19
C CYS A 312 -20.93 21.89 14.88
N ALA A 313 -20.32 20.81 15.36
CA ALA A 313 -18.98 20.83 15.96
C ALA A 313 -17.90 21.28 14.96
N LYS A 314 -17.98 20.86 13.69
CA LYS A 314 -17.07 21.31 12.63
C LYS A 314 -17.24 22.78 12.30
N ILE A 315 -18.45 23.32 12.34
CA ILE A 315 -18.69 24.76 12.14
C ILE A 315 -18.21 25.54 13.36
N LEU A 316 -18.57 25.12 14.57
CA LEU A 316 -18.13 25.72 15.84
C LEU A 316 -16.60 25.71 15.99
N SER A 317 -15.89 24.70 15.47
CA SER A 317 -14.42 24.68 15.51
C SER A 317 -13.73 25.87 14.80
N GLN A 318 -14.43 26.58 13.92
CA GLN A 318 -13.95 27.80 13.25
C GLN A 318 -13.97 29.03 14.17
N PHE A 319 -14.73 28.98 15.28
CA PHE A 319 -14.85 30.05 16.28
C PHE A 319 -14.09 29.61 17.54
N ASN A 320 -13.09 30.39 17.98
CA ASN A 320 -12.35 30.13 19.23
C ASN A 320 -11.80 28.70 19.36
N ARG A 321 -11.41 28.07 18.23
CA ARG A 321 -11.00 26.65 18.11
C ARG A 321 -12.04 25.63 18.61
N GLY A 322 -13.32 26.02 18.70
CA GLY A 322 -14.42 25.22 19.25
C GLY A 322 -14.42 25.11 20.77
N THR A 323 -13.55 25.83 21.49
CA THR A 323 -13.32 25.65 22.95
C THR A 323 -14.61 25.76 23.76
N SER A 324 -15.44 26.75 23.44
CA SER A 324 -16.78 26.95 24.01
C SER A 324 -17.70 25.75 23.80
N ALA A 325 -17.79 25.24 22.57
CA ALA A 325 -18.60 24.07 22.24
C ALA A 325 -18.12 22.78 22.94
N MET A 326 -16.81 22.60 23.08
CA MET A 326 -16.23 21.48 23.82
C MET A 326 -16.55 21.56 25.32
N GLN A 327 -16.41 22.74 25.92
CA GLN A 327 -16.78 23.00 27.32
C GLN A 327 -18.30 22.85 27.56
N HIS A 328 -19.14 23.33 26.64
CA HIS A 328 -20.60 23.19 26.69
C HIS A 328 -21.01 21.71 26.65
N TYR A 329 -20.42 20.93 25.73
CA TYR A 329 -20.68 19.50 25.61
C TYR A 329 -20.39 18.72 26.89
N VAL A 330 -19.21 18.96 27.47
CA VAL A 330 -18.78 18.32 28.73
C VAL A 330 -19.64 18.81 29.91
N GLY A 331 -19.98 20.10 29.95
CA GLY A 331 -20.83 20.68 30.98
C GLY A 331 -22.26 20.14 31.02
N LEU A 332 -22.80 19.72 29.87
CA LEU A 332 -24.12 19.08 29.74
C LEU A 332 -24.09 17.54 29.81
N ARG A 333 -23.01 16.91 30.31
CA ARG A 333 -23.00 15.47 30.56
C ARG A 333 -23.66 15.15 31.90
N PRO A 334 -24.75 14.35 31.97
CA PRO A 334 -25.45 14.04 33.22
C PRO A 334 -24.58 13.38 34.32
N MET A 335 -23.41 12.87 33.95
CA MET A 335 -22.44 12.32 34.91
C MET A 335 -21.88 13.35 35.91
N PHE A 336 -22.08 14.65 35.67
CA PHE A 336 -21.71 15.75 36.56
C PHE A 336 -22.91 16.36 37.32
N ASP A 337 -24.11 15.80 37.18
CA ASP A 337 -25.29 16.29 37.87
C ASP A 337 -25.15 16.11 39.39
N VAL A 338 -25.49 17.15 40.15
CA VAL A 338 -25.34 17.17 41.62
C VAL A 338 -26.13 16.05 42.31
N GLU A 339 -27.23 15.58 41.71
CA GLU A 339 -28.00 14.44 42.21
C GLU A 339 -27.24 13.11 42.05
N VAL A 340 -26.57 12.91 40.90
CA VAL A 340 -25.73 11.73 40.61
C VAL A 340 -24.52 11.73 41.54
N MET A 341 -23.83 12.85 41.68
CA MET A 341 -22.68 12.97 42.59
C MET A 341 -23.05 12.76 44.07
N ASN A 342 -24.28 13.10 44.48
CA ASN A 342 -24.78 12.77 45.81
C ASN A 342 -25.28 11.31 45.91
N ALA A 343 -25.62 10.65 44.80
CA ALA A 343 -25.84 9.20 44.77
C ALA A 343 -24.52 8.43 44.91
N ASP A 344 -23.45 8.84 44.21
CA ASP A 344 -22.08 8.33 44.36
C ASP A 344 -21.65 8.34 45.84
N THR A 345 -21.89 9.49 46.50
CA THR A 345 -21.62 9.68 47.95
C THR A 345 -22.33 8.61 48.79
N ARG A 346 -23.64 8.42 48.59
CA ARG A 346 -24.45 7.45 49.35
C ARG A 346 -24.05 6.01 49.05
N LEU A 347 -23.67 5.71 47.81
CA LEU A 347 -23.24 4.37 47.39
C LEU A 347 -21.91 3.94 48.05
N VAL A 348 -20.99 4.89 48.28
CA VAL A 348 -19.67 4.62 48.86
C VAL A 348 -19.67 4.67 50.39
N LEU A 349 -20.41 5.60 51.00
CA LEU A 349 -20.45 5.79 52.45
C LEU A 349 -21.55 4.98 53.16
N GLY A 350 -22.63 4.63 52.47
CA GLY A 350 -23.82 4.03 53.06
C GLY A 350 -24.68 5.04 53.85
N ASP A 351 -25.61 4.52 54.65
CA ASP A 351 -26.40 5.31 55.59
C ASP A 351 -25.56 5.67 56.85
N GLN A 352 -25.83 6.84 57.41
CA GLN A 352 -25.00 7.53 58.41
C GLN A 352 -24.74 6.75 59.72
N ASP A 353 -25.56 5.75 60.04
CA ASP A 353 -25.55 5.03 61.32
C ASP A 353 -24.56 3.84 61.38
N SER A 354 -23.69 3.66 60.37
CA SER A 354 -22.74 2.54 60.32
C SER A 354 -21.29 3.00 60.09
N LEU A 355 -20.34 2.41 60.82
CA LEU A 355 -18.91 2.68 60.66
C LEU A 355 -18.41 2.16 59.29
N PRO A 356 -17.86 3.01 58.42
CA PRO A 356 -17.49 2.62 57.06
C PRO A 356 -16.26 1.70 57.05
N SER A 357 -16.49 0.40 56.88
CA SER A 357 -15.40 -0.59 56.81
C SER A 357 -14.57 -0.42 55.52
N PRO A 358 -13.23 -0.26 55.59
CA PRO A 358 -12.40 0.05 54.41
C PRO A 358 -12.53 -0.94 53.25
N SER A 359 -12.81 -2.22 53.50
CA SER A 359 -12.96 -3.25 52.46
C SER A 359 -14.30 -3.16 51.69
N ASN A 360 -15.35 -2.62 52.29
CA ASN A 360 -16.60 -2.32 51.59
C ASN A 360 -16.47 -1.01 50.79
N VAL A 361 -15.83 0.00 51.39
CA VAL A 361 -15.51 1.28 50.73
C VAL A 361 -14.64 1.06 49.50
N ALA A 362 -13.57 0.26 49.59
CA ALA A 362 -12.73 -0.09 48.45
C ALA A 362 -13.52 -0.74 47.31
N ARG A 363 -14.45 -1.65 47.64
CA ARG A 363 -15.31 -2.32 46.65
C ARG A 363 -16.31 -1.36 46.00
N ALA A 364 -16.89 -0.45 46.79
CA ALA A 364 -17.81 0.57 46.29
C ALA A 364 -17.09 1.59 45.38
N LEU A 365 -15.91 2.07 45.79
CA LEU A 365 -15.05 2.93 44.97
C LEU A 365 -14.66 2.26 43.66
N SER A 366 -14.13 1.02 43.68
CA SER A 366 -13.80 0.31 42.44
C SER A 366 -15.02 0.08 41.53
N SER A 367 -16.22 -0.10 42.09
CA SER A 367 -17.46 -0.20 41.30
C SER A 367 -17.85 1.13 40.65
N LEU A 368 -17.81 2.23 41.43
CA LEU A 368 -18.15 3.57 40.97
C LEU A 368 -17.12 4.09 39.95
N TYR A 369 -15.83 3.93 40.23
CA TYR A 369 -14.76 4.34 39.33
C TYR A 369 -14.83 3.55 38.01
N LYS A 370 -15.17 2.26 38.05
CA LYS A 370 -15.48 1.49 36.85
C LYS A 370 -16.70 2.04 36.09
N GLU A 371 -17.77 2.46 36.77
CA GLU A 371 -18.92 3.10 36.12
C GLU A 371 -18.54 4.43 35.46
N ILE A 372 -17.69 5.24 36.10
CA ILE A 372 -17.13 6.47 35.54
C ILE A 372 -16.33 6.14 34.28
N ILE A 373 -15.38 5.19 34.33
CA ILE A 373 -14.58 4.76 33.18
C ILE A 373 -15.46 4.22 32.04
N ASP A 374 -16.45 3.38 32.36
CA ASP A 374 -17.41 2.82 31.38
C ASP A 374 -18.33 3.89 30.80
N THR A 375 -18.48 5.05 31.45
CA THR A 375 -19.24 6.21 30.94
C THR A 375 -18.36 7.12 30.10
N VAL A 376 -17.15 7.44 30.56
CA VAL A 376 -16.12 8.17 29.79
C VAL A 376 -15.80 7.43 28.49
N ARG A 377 -15.73 6.09 28.49
CA ARG A 377 -15.52 5.30 27.26
C ARG A 377 -16.68 5.37 26.26
N LYS A 378 -17.93 5.52 26.72
CA LYS A 378 -19.10 5.75 25.84
C LYS A 378 -19.05 7.16 25.24
N GLU A 379 -18.69 8.16 26.06
CA GLU A 379 -18.50 9.53 25.58
C GLU A 379 -17.34 9.65 24.61
N ALA A 380 -16.20 8.98 24.84
CA ALA A 380 -15.05 8.97 23.94
C ALA A 380 -15.39 8.50 22.52
N ALA A 381 -16.27 7.49 22.39
CA ALA A 381 -16.76 7.01 21.10
C ALA A 381 -17.63 8.07 20.39
N THR A 382 -18.52 8.75 21.12
CA THR A 382 -19.32 9.88 20.60
C THR A 382 -18.43 11.05 20.19
N ILE A 383 -17.47 11.42 21.05
CA ILE A 383 -16.53 12.52 20.85
C ILE A 383 -15.69 12.30 19.58
N THR A 384 -15.20 11.09 19.38
CA THR A 384 -14.39 10.70 18.21
C THR A 384 -15.21 10.71 16.91
N ALA A 385 -16.53 10.48 16.98
CA ALA A 385 -17.43 10.56 15.84
C ALA A 385 -17.90 11.99 15.51
N VAL A 386 -17.79 12.93 16.45
CA VAL A 386 -18.41 14.26 16.38
C VAL A 386 -17.39 15.40 16.25
N PHE A 387 -16.31 15.41 17.02
CA PHE A 387 -15.44 16.59 17.14
C PHE A 387 -14.20 16.51 16.23
N PRO A 388 -13.79 17.62 15.57
CA PRO A 388 -12.58 17.66 14.76
C PRO A 388 -11.27 17.40 15.53
N SER A 389 -11.22 17.71 16.83
CA SER A 389 -10.08 17.44 17.72
C SER A 389 -10.50 16.65 18.99
N PRO A 390 -10.71 15.33 18.88
CA PRO A 390 -11.20 14.50 20.00
C PRO A 390 -10.38 14.61 21.29
N ASN A 391 -9.05 14.76 21.17
CA ASN A 391 -8.13 14.86 22.31
C ASN A 391 -8.40 16.10 23.18
N ASP A 392 -8.78 17.23 22.58
CA ASP A 392 -9.07 18.48 23.31
C ASP A 392 -10.32 18.28 24.19
N VAL A 393 -11.37 17.67 23.63
CA VAL A 393 -12.62 17.36 24.36
C VAL A 393 -12.37 16.32 25.45
N MET A 394 -11.57 15.29 25.16
CA MET A 394 -11.24 14.24 26.13
C MET A 394 -10.42 14.78 27.31
N SER A 395 -9.50 15.72 27.05
CA SER A 395 -8.79 16.44 28.11
C SER A 395 -9.77 17.18 29.02
N ILE A 396 -10.67 18.00 28.47
CA ILE A 396 -11.69 18.73 29.24
C ILE A 396 -12.62 17.78 30.02
N LEU A 397 -13.01 16.65 29.42
CA LEU A 397 -13.86 15.64 30.05
C LEU A 397 -13.17 14.95 31.24
N VAL A 398 -11.93 14.49 31.05
CA VAL A 398 -11.15 13.79 32.09
C VAL A 398 -10.72 14.76 33.19
N GLN A 399 -10.32 15.99 32.84
CA GLN A 399 -10.05 17.06 33.80
C GLN A 399 -11.27 17.28 34.70
N ARG A 400 -12.48 17.42 34.14
CA ARG A 400 -13.69 17.59 34.95
C ARG A 400 -14.02 16.37 35.81
N VAL A 401 -13.71 15.14 35.39
CA VAL A 401 -13.82 13.96 36.27
C VAL A 401 -12.89 14.10 37.48
N MET A 402 -11.64 14.50 37.26
CA MET A 402 -10.60 14.59 38.31
C MET A 402 -10.70 15.85 39.20
N GLU A 403 -11.22 16.96 38.69
CA GLU A 403 -11.36 18.23 39.43
C GLU A 403 -12.76 18.45 40.02
N ASP A 404 -13.80 17.84 39.45
CA ASP A 404 -15.20 18.08 39.86
C ASP A 404 -15.87 16.83 40.45
N ARG A 405 -15.86 15.67 39.74
CA ARG A 405 -16.59 14.47 40.20
C ARG A 405 -15.88 13.72 41.33
N VAL A 406 -14.60 13.43 41.17
CA VAL A 406 -13.79 12.69 42.17
C VAL A 406 -13.59 13.49 43.47
N PRO A 407 -13.28 14.81 43.45
CA PRO A 407 -12.98 15.53 44.69
C PRO A 407 -14.18 15.65 45.63
N LYS A 408 -15.39 15.98 45.14
CA LYS A 408 -16.60 16.05 46.00
C LYS A 408 -17.00 14.71 46.63
N LEU A 409 -16.45 13.60 46.15
CA LEU A 409 -16.55 12.29 46.80
C LEU A 409 -15.46 12.13 47.87
N LEU A 410 -14.20 12.43 47.53
CA LEU A 410 -13.06 12.33 48.44
C LEU A 410 -13.17 13.29 49.64
N GLU A 411 -13.67 14.51 49.46
CA GLU A 411 -13.96 15.48 50.54
C GLU A 411 -14.83 14.88 51.66
N LYS A 412 -15.84 14.09 51.29
CA LYS A 412 -16.78 13.45 52.21
C LYS A 412 -16.24 12.12 52.77
N LEU A 413 -15.29 11.51 52.07
CA LEU A 413 -14.65 10.25 52.44
C LEU A 413 -13.48 10.44 53.41
N LEU A 414 -12.71 11.52 53.23
CA LEU A 414 -11.42 11.78 53.87
C LEU A 414 -11.50 12.94 54.89
N VAL A 415 -12.61 13.04 55.61
CA VAL A 415 -12.81 14.05 56.66
C VAL A 415 -11.69 13.96 57.69
N LYS A 416 -10.83 14.99 57.76
CA LYS A 416 -9.62 15.02 58.59
C LYS A 416 -9.99 15.00 60.10
N PRO A 417 -9.63 13.94 60.86
CA PRO A 417 -10.02 13.81 62.27
C PRO A 417 -9.15 14.69 63.20
N SER A 418 -9.65 15.05 64.38
CA SER A 418 -8.89 15.88 65.31
C SER A 418 -7.71 15.13 65.96
N LEU A 419 -6.49 15.65 65.77
CA LEU A 419 -5.31 15.16 66.50
C LEU A 419 -5.32 15.53 68.01
N VAL A 420 -6.09 16.55 68.41
CA VAL A 420 -6.22 16.98 69.81
C VAL A 420 -7.24 16.12 70.57
N HIS A 421 -8.28 15.70 69.87
CA HIS A 421 -9.34 14.82 70.38
C HIS A 421 -9.55 13.66 69.39
N PRO A 422 -8.63 12.67 69.38
CA PRO A 422 -8.71 11.55 68.44
C PRO A 422 -9.95 10.69 68.70
N PRO A 423 -10.57 10.10 67.65
CA PRO A 423 -11.73 9.22 67.80
C PRO A 423 -11.40 8.02 68.72
N PRO A 424 -12.35 7.51 69.52
CA PRO A 424 -12.11 6.37 70.39
C PRO A 424 -11.77 5.11 69.59
N MET A 425 -10.98 4.20 70.17
CA MET A 425 -10.46 3.05 69.41
C MET A 425 -11.56 2.03 69.01
N GLY A 426 -12.70 2.03 69.72
CA GLY A 426 -13.89 1.26 69.34
C GLY A 426 -14.57 1.74 68.05
N GLU A 427 -14.33 2.99 67.63
CA GLU A 427 -14.75 3.55 66.34
C GLU A 427 -13.64 3.43 65.28
N GLY A 428 -12.57 2.69 65.57
CA GLY A 428 -11.41 2.49 64.68
C GLY A 428 -10.30 3.54 64.82
N GLY A 429 -10.50 4.59 65.61
CA GLY A 429 -9.48 5.61 65.92
C GLY A 429 -8.91 6.34 64.68
N LEU A 430 -7.71 6.92 64.84
CA LEU A 430 -7.01 7.55 63.71
C LEU A 430 -6.59 6.54 62.61
N LEU A 431 -6.47 5.25 62.98
CA LEU A 431 -6.13 4.16 62.06
C LEU A 431 -7.22 3.93 60.99
N LEU A 432 -8.49 4.23 61.29
CA LEU A 432 -9.56 4.16 60.28
C LEU A 432 -9.34 5.20 59.18
N TYR A 433 -9.07 6.46 59.54
CA TYR A 433 -8.77 7.53 58.57
C TYR A 433 -7.57 7.18 57.69
N LEU A 434 -6.47 6.67 58.26
CA LEU A 434 -5.28 6.26 57.50
C LEU A 434 -5.57 5.14 56.49
N ARG A 435 -6.39 4.15 56.89
CA ARG A 435 -6.83 3.07 55.98
C ARG A 435 -7.75 3.58 54.87
N MET A 436 -8.64 4.53 55.18
CA MET A 436 -9.54 5.17 54.21
C MET A 436 -8.76 6.05 53.22
N LEU A 437 -7.73 6.77 53.70
CA LEU A 437 -6.79 7.54 52.87
C LEU A 437 -6.01 6.63 51.91
N ALA A 438 -5.46 5.51 52.41
CA ALA A 438 -4.74 4.54 51.58
C ALA A 438 -5.65 3.95 50.49
N VAL A 439 -6.87 3.51 50.85
CA VAL A 439 -7.86 2.99 49.90
C VAL A 439 -8.27 4.05 48.87
N GLY A 440 -8.55 5.29 49.31
CA GLY A 440 -8.91 6.39 48.41
C GLY A 440 -7.80 6.70 47.40
N TYR A 441 -6.55 6.77 47.86
CA TYR A 441 -5.38 7.04 47.02
C TYR A 441 -5.10 5.89 46.04
N GLU A 442 -5.09 4.64 46.50
CA GLU A 442 -4.89 3.44 45.66
C GLU A 442 -5.94 3.38 44.53
N LYS A 443 -7.22 3.55 44.88
CA LYS A 443 -8.31 3.46 43.88
C LYS A 443 -8.37 4.68 42.97
N THR A 444 -7.95 5.85 43.42
CA THR A 444 -7.83 7.02 42.53
C THR A 444 -6.64 6.88 41.57
N GLN A 445 -5.53 6.24 42.00
CA GLN A 445 -4.45 5.87 41.08
C GLN A 445 -4.86 4.80 40.06
N GLU A 446 -5.69 3.82 40.42
CA GLU A 446 -6.27 2.87 39.46
C GLU A 446 -7.14 3.59 38.44
N LEU A 447 -8.06 4.45 38.90
CA LEU A 447 -8.89 5.31 38.04
C LEU A 447 -8.06 6.16 37.08
N ALA A 448 -6.98 6.80 37.56
CA ALA A 448 -6.09 7.61 36.75
C ALA A 448 -5.45 6.83 35.58
N LYS A 449 -4.94 5.63 35.87
CA LYS A 449 -4.33 4.72 34.87
C LYS A 449 -5.36 4.26 33.84
N ASP A 450 -6.58 3.93 34.28
CA ASP A 450 -7.66 3.49 33.39
C ASP A 450 -8.18 4.65 32.53
N LEU A 451 -8.33 5.87 33.07
CA LEU A 451 -8.71 7.07 32.29
C LEU A 451 -7.63 7.42 31.25
N ARG A 452 -6.34 7.35 31.63
CA ARG A 452 -5.20 7.46 30.68
C ARG A 452 -5.30 6.42 29.56
N SER A 453 -5.76 5.20 29.85
CA SER A 453 -5.93 4.14 28.85
C SER A 453 -7.12 4.34 27.89
N VAL A 454 -8.17 5.06 28.34
CA VAL A 454 -9.31 5.46 27.48
C VAL A 454 -8.96 6.64 26.57
N GLY A 455 -8.00 7.46 26.99
CA GLY A 455 -7.44 8.59 26.23
C GLY A 455 -7.86 9.93 26.82
N CYS A 456 -6.88 10.79 27.10
CA CYS A 456 -7.04 12.03 27.86
C CYS A 456 -6.41 13.27 27.19
N GLY A 457 -5.98 13.14 25.93
CA GLY A 457 -5.13 14.16 25.29
C GLY A 457 -3.82 14.38 26.06
N ASP A 458 -3.35 15.62 26.07
CA ASP A 458 -2.09 16.03 26.73
C ASP A 458 -2.25 16.32 28.24
N LEU A 459 -3.31 15.82 28.88
CA LEU A 459 -3.60 16.07 30.29
C LEU A 459 -2.68 15.28 31.24
N ASP A 460 -2.05 15.97 32.19
CA ASP A 460 -1.30 15.34 33.29
C ASP A 460 -2.25 14.83 34.39
N ILE A 461 -2.89 13.69 34.14
CA ILE A 461 -3.77 13.02 35.12
C ILE A 461 -2.99 12.69 36.39
N GLU A 462 -1.72 12.30 36.30
CA GLU A 462 -0.89 11.95 37.44
C GLU A 462 -0.60 13.19 38.31
N GLY A 463 -0.28 14.34 37.71
CA GLY A 463 -0.18 15.62 38.43
C GLY A 463 -1.48 16.04 39.11
N LEU A 464 -2.64 15.85 38.45
CA LEU A 464 -3.96 16.06 39.07
C LEU A 464 -4.23 15.04 40.19
N THR A 465 -3.87 13.77 40.01
CA THR A 465 -4.08 12.71 41.00
C THR A 465 -3.25 12.96 42.25
N GLU A 466 -2.02 13.46 42.09
CA GLU A 466 -1.18 13.86 43.21
C GLU A 466 -1.75 15.09 43.94
N SER A 467 -2.21 16.11 43.20
CA SER A 467 -2.70 17.36 43.81
C SER A 467 -3.91 17.15 44.72
N LEU A 468 -4.82 16.21 44.40
CA LEU A 468 -5.94 15.83 45.28
C LEU A 468 -5.51 15.29 46.65
N PHE A 469 -4.27 14.80 46.79
CA PHE A 469 -3.79 14.15 48.01
C PHE A 469 -2.63 14.87 48.71
N ILE A 470 -2.02 15.93 48.13
CA ILE A 470 -0.97 16.75 48.80
C ILE A 470 -1.43 17.14 50.22
N ASP A 471 -2.64 17.72 50.30
CA ASP A 471 -3.27 18.21 51.52
C ASP A 471 -3.47 17.14 52.62
N HIS A 472 -3.39 15.85 52.25
CA HIS A 472 -3.47 14.70 53.16
C HIS A 472 -2.10 14.02 53.38
N LYS A 473 -1.19 14.08 52.39
CA LYS A 473 0.18 13.57 52.47
C LYS A 473 1.05 14.43 53.40
N ASP A 474 0.91 15.75 53.38
CA ASP A 474 1.70 16.68 54.20
C ASP A 474 1.53 16.46 55.71
N MET A 475 0.35 15.97 56.13
CA MET A 475 0.03 15.64 57.53
C MET A 475 0.10 14.13 57.85
N TYR A 476 0.50 13.29 56.88
CA TYR A 476 0.43 11.83 57.02
C TYR A 476 1.28 11.31 58.17
N ILE A 477 2.47 11.88 58.37
CA ILE A 477 3.43 11.45 59.39
C ILE A 477 2.89 11.71 60.81
N GLU A 478 2.20 12.83 61.01
CA GLU A 478 1.55 13.21 62.27
C GLU A 478 0.40 12.26 62.59
N TYR A 479 -0.46 11.97 61.61
CA TYR A 479 -1.56 11.01 61.78
C TYR A 479 -1.05 9.59 62.05
N GLU A 480 -0.05 9.12 61.32
CA GLU A 480 0.54 7.78 61.51
C GLU A 480 1.20 7.67 62.89
N GLN A 481 2.01 8.65 63.31
CA GLN A 481 2.59 8.67 64.65
C GLN A 481 1.53 8.72 65.75
N ALA A 482 0.44 9.47 65.58
CA ALA A 482 -0.64 9.56 66.55
C ALA A 482 -1.44 8.23 66.61
N SER A 483 -1.72 7.63 65.46
CA SER A 483 -2.34 6.30 65.31
C SER A 483 -1.53 5.20 66.01
N LEU A 484 -0.22 5.11 65.75
CA LEU A 484 0.66 4.13 66.39
C LEU A 484 0.72 4.32 67.92
N ARG A 485 0.73 5.57 68.42
CA ARG A 485 0.66 5.87 69.86
C ARG A 485 -0.69 5.46 70.47
N GLN A 486 -1.79 5.61 69.73
CA GLN A 486 -3.13 5.20 70.15
C GLN A 486 -3.24 3.66 70.22
N LEU A 487 -2.78 2.97 69.18
CA LEU A 487 -2.74 1.51 69.11
C LEU A 487 -1.86 0.90 70.20
N TYR A 488 -0.67 1.46 70.44
CA TYR A 488 0.22 1.01 71.51
C TYR A 488 -0.42 1.11 72.90
N LYS A 489 -1.08 2.24 73.21
CA LYS A 489 -1.82 2.39 74.48
C LYS A 489 -2.92 1.35 74.62
N SER A 490 -3.76 1.19 73.59
CA SER A 490 -4.86 0.22 73.58
C SER A 490 -4.35 -1.21 73.80
N LYS A 491 -3.25 -1.61 73.16
CA LYS A 491 -2.66 -2.95 73.33
C LYS A 491 -2.02 -3.15 74.70
N MET A 492 -1.42 -2.11 75.28
CA MET A 492 -0.90 -2.15 76.66
C MET A 492 -2.03 -2.27 77.69
N GLU A 493 -3.14 -1.57 77.51
CA GLU A 493 -4.33 -1.65 78.38
C GLU A 493 -5.01 -3.03 78.27
N GLU A 494 -5.07 -3.60 77.08
CA GLU A 494 -5.53 -4.98 76.83
C GLU A 494 -4.67 -6.01 77.57
N LEU A 495 -3.34 -5.98 77.39
CA LEU A 495 -2.40 -6.90 78.06
C LEU A 495 -2.43 -6.76 79.60
N LEU A 496 -2.60 -5.54 80.13
CA LEU A 496 -2.78 -5.31 81.56
C LEU A 496 -4.12 -5.87 82.08
N SER A 497 -5.14 -5.95 81.22
CA SER A 497 -6.45 -6.54 81.55
C SER A 497 -6.38 -8.07 81.53
N GLU A 498 -5.76 -8.67 80.51
CA GLU A 498 -5.51 -10.12 80.42
C GLU A 498 -4.67 -10.64 81.61
N SER A 499 -3.66 -9.86 82.02
CA SER A 499 -2.82 -10.15 83.19
C SER A 499 -3.59 -10.14 84.53
N GLN A 500 -4.63 -9.32 84.65
CA GLN A 500 -5.50 -9.30 85.84
C GLN A 500 -6.48 -10.48 85.83
N LEU A 501 -7.14 -10.74 84.69
CA LEU A 501 -8.08 -11.85 84.52
C LEU A 501 -7.42 -13.24 84.72
N SER A 502 -6.16 -13.38 84.33
CA SER A 502 -5.38 -14.61 84.59
C SER A 502 -4.91 -14.75 86.05
N GLY A 503 -4.82 -13.64 86.80
CA GLY A 503 -4.47 -13.64 88.22
C GLY A 503 -5.58 -14.21 89.13
N GLU A 504 -6.85 -13.95 88.84
CA GLU A 504 -7.98 -14.38 89.69
C GLU A 504 -8.36 -15.87 89.54
N SER A 505 -7.81 -16.57 88.55
CA SER A 505 -8.19 -17.97 88.25
C SER A 505 -7.52 -19.03 89.15
N THR A 506 -6.40 -18.72 89.80
CA THR A 506 -5.59 -19.71 90.56
C THR A 506 -5.97 -19.85 92.03
N GLY A 507 -7.23 -20.22 92.28
CA GLY A 507 -7.74 -20.45 93.63
C GLY A 507 -7.36 -21.80 94.27
N SER A 508 -6.59 -21.74 95.37
CA SER A 508 -6.46 -22.78 96.42
C SER A 508 -5.63 -24.06 96.13
N ILE A 509 -4.45 -24.16 96.76
CA ILE A 509 -4.11 -25.09 97.87
C ILE A 509 -2.59 -25.05 98.17
N GLY A 510 -2.22 -25.10 99.47
CA GLY A 510 -0.94 -25.70 99.90
C GLY A 510 0.20 -24.75 100.31
N ARG A 511 0.63 -24.83 101.57
CA ARG A 511 1.90 -24.27 102.06
C ARG A 511 3.07 -25.20 101.73
N SER A 512 4.21 -24.67 101.28
CA SER A 512 5.54 -25.04 101.83
C SER A 512 6.67 -24.15 101.29
N LYS A 513 7.89 -24.31 101.82
CA LYS A 513 9.05 -23.43 101.59
C LYS A 513 9.76 -23.69 100.25
N GLY A 514 10.11 -22.60 99.56
CA GLY A 514 11.49 -22.34 99.12
C GLY A 514 12.04 -23.09 97.91
N ALA A 515 11.92 -22.46 96.73
CA ALA A 515 12.90 -22.57 95.65
C ALA A 515 12.95 -21.23 94.89
N SER A 516 14.14 -20.74 94.57
CA SER A 516 14.32 -19.63 93.62
C SER A 516 14.26 -20.19 92.20
N ILE A 517 13.25 -19.79 91.43
CA ILE A 517 13.08 -20.16 90.02
C ILE A 517 13.29 -18.90 89.17
N SER A 518 14.04 -19.04 88.08
CA SER A 518 14.45 -17.91 87.24
C SER A 518 13.28 -17.30 86.48
N SER A 519 13.27 -15.97 86.31
CA SER A 519 12.36 -15.30 85.38
C SER A 519 12.86 -15.50 83.96
N SER A 520 12.35 -16.54 83.30
CA SER A 520 12.65 -16.82 81.89
C SER A 520 12.18 -15.65 81.01
N HIS A 521 13.08 -15.09 80.22
CA HIS A 521 12.70 -14.17 79.14
C HIS A 521 11.77 -14.87 78.16
N GLN A 522 10.47 -14.58 78.19
CA GLN A 522 9.64 -14.73 77.00
C GLN A 522 10.04 -13.61 76.02
N GLN A 523 10.72 -13.99 74.94
CA GLN A 523 10.99 -13.07 73.85
C GLN A 523 9.67 -12.73 73.16
N ILE A 524 9.24 -11.47 73.24
CA ILE A 524 8.04 -10.99 72.54
C ILE A 524 8.40 -10.84 71.06
N SER A 525 8.21 -11.92 70.30
CA SER A 525 8.36 -11.93 68.84
C SER A 525 7.17 -11.22 68.18
N VAL A 526 7.22 -9.89 68.11
CA VAL A 526 6.24 -9.09 67.36
C VAL A 526 6.40 -9.42 65.88
N THR A 527 5.48 -10.24 65.35
CA THR A 527 5.47 -10.58 63.93
C THR A 527 4.82 -9.43 63.16
N VAL A 528 5.63 -8.49 62.70
CA VAL A 528 5.17 -7.38 61.85
C VAL A 528 4.85 -7.94 60.47
N VAL A 529 3.58 -8.29 60.25
CA VAL A 529 3.08 -8.68 58.92
C VAL A 529 2.78 -7.41 58.12
N THR A 530 3.83 -6.81 57.57
CA THR A 530 3.74 -5.81 56.51
C THR A 530 3.77 -6.52 55.15
N ASP A 531 2.66 -7.18 54.80
CA ASP A 531 2.41 -7.60 53.42
C ASP A 531 2.09 -6.35 52.59
N MET A 532 3.14 -5.71 52.09
CA MET A 532 3.08 -4.56 51.19
C MET A 532 4.11 -4.77 50.08
N GLU A 533 3.74 -5.58 49.08
CA GLU A 533 4.59 -5.91 47.93
C GLU A 533 4.81 -4.71 47.00
N ILE A 534 5.73 -3.82 47.37
CA ILE A 534 6.22 -2.75 46.50
C ILE A 534 7.16 -3.40 45.46
N SER A 535 6.60 -3.84 44.34
CA SER A 535 7.33 -4.43 43.20
C SER A 535 8.15 -3.38 42.43
N GLY A 536 9.21 -2.86 43.06
CA GLY A 536 10.18 -1.95 42.45
C GLY A 536 11.26 -2.68 41.67
N HIS A 537 11.08 -2.86 40.36
CA HIS A 537 12.07 -3.50 39.48
C HIS A 537 13.24 -2.54 39.15
N ALA A 538 14.33 -2.61 39.92
CA ALA A 538 15.54 -1.80 39.72
C ALA A 538 16.79 -2.66 39.52
N GLY A 539 17.21 -2.83 38.25
CA GLY A 539 18.37 -3.64 37.88
C GLY A 539 19.71 -3.02 38.33
N SER A 540 20.42 -3.70 39.23
CA SER A 540 21.71 -3.24 39.76
C SER A 540 22.90 -3.74 38.94
N GLY A 541 23.43 -2.91 38.05
CA GLY A 541 24.65 -3.19 37.27
C GLY A 541 25.88 -2.55 37.91
N SER A 542 26.66 -3.31 38.69
CA SER A 542 27.89 -2.82 39.33
C SER A 542 29.10 -2.89 38.40
N GLY A 543 29.75 -1.75 38.12
CA GLY A 543 31.01 -1.66 37.37
C GLY A 543 31.99 -0.70 38.05
N SER A 544 33.14 -1.22 38.51
CA SER A 544 34.13 -0.51 39.33
C SER A 544 35.34 -0.02 38.51
N GLY A 545 35.82 1.21 38.77
CA GLY A 545 37.09 1.69 38.21
C GLY A 545 37.59 3.02 38.79
N SER A 546 38.89 3.11 39.06
CA SER A 546 39.61 4.34 39.47
C SER A 546 39.64 5.40 38.34
N GLY A 547 39.93 6.69 38.58
CA GLY A 547 40.32 7.36 39.82
C GLY A 547 41.62 8.17 39.69
N ALA A 548 41.53 9.42 39.20
CA ALA A 548 42.54 10.48 39.24
C ALA A 548 41.91 11.82 38.79
N GLY A 549 42.37 13.02 39.19
CA GLY A 549 43.41 13.25 40.19
C GLY A 549 44.11 14.63 40.25
N GLU A 550 43.77 15.61 39.40
CA GLU A 550 44.40 16.95 39.34
C GLU A 550 43.38 17.99 38.79
N GLY A 551 43.51 19.32 38.94
CA GLY A 551 44.53 20.13 39.63
C GLY A 551 44.43 21.62 39.25
N VAL A 552 43.71 22.43 40.03
CA VAL A 552 43.48 23.88 39.79
C VAL A 552 44.72 24.71 40.16
N PRO A 553 45.29 25.54 39.25
CA PRO A 553 44.89 26.97 39.12
C PRO A 553 44.91 27.49 37.66
N GLY A 554 44.50 28.71 37.32
CA GLY A 554 43.88 29.77 38.14
C GLY A 554 44.35 31.17 37.76
N GLY A 555 43.46 31.98 37.16
CA GLY A 555 43.58 33.44 37.03
C GLY A 555 44.46 33.99 35.89
N SER A 556 43.86 34.82 35.02
CA SER A 556 44.39 36.15 34.63
C SER A 556 43.44 36.83 33.63
N VAL A 557 43.10 38.10 33.87
CA VAL A 557 42.39 38.96 32.91
C VAL A 557 43.41 39.85 32.20
N GLN A 558 43.33 39.95 30.88
CA GLN A 558 43.90 41.08 30.13
C GLN A 558 42.88 41.55 29.07
N PRO A 559 42.70 42.88 28.90
CA PRO A 559 42.00 43.45 27.76
C PRO A 559 42.99 43.73 26.61
N GLU A 560 42.54 43.62 25.36
CA GLU A 560 43.25 44.18 24.20
C GLU A 560 42.34 45.15 23.44
N VAL A 561 42.92 46.20 22.86
CA VAL A 561 42.24 47.44 22.48
C VAL A 561 42.84 48.01 21.18
N VAL A 562 41.96 48.45 20.28
CA VAL A 562 42.22 49.35 19.13
C VAL A 562 42.92 48.77 17.87
N SER A 563 42.09 48.62 16.85
CA SER A 563 42.29 48.98 15.43
C SER A 563 43.43 48.39 14.59
N ARG A 564 43.01 47.76 13.48
CA ARG A 564 43.09 48.45 12.18
C ARG A 564 41.91 48.13 11.27
#